data_AF-A0A948FHN8-F1
#
_entry.id   AF-A0A948FHN8-F1
#
_cell.length_a   1.000
_cell.length_b   1.000
_cell.length_c   1.000
_cell.angle_alpha   90.00
_cell.angle_beta   90.00
_cell.angle_gamma   90.00
#
_symmetry.space_group_name_H-M   'P 1'
#
loop_
_entity.id
_entity.type
_entity.pdbx_description
1 polymer ?
#
loop_
_entity_poly.entity_id
_entity_poly.type
_entity_poly.pdbx_seq_one_letter_code
_entity_poly.pdbx_strand_id
1 'polypeptide(L)'
;MGKIQNFLKELEKTMAAAAFAEAGEHETARQLLQDFKTAHKKVLLGTDHLEPDLKIVNYALNLCERMGGGLEIFHVVPPTFCARKNKTVSPLESDPAFAAFNEKMASLGVAYQPVCSDRGLVREILDYVAERRQVMCVVVSPSHADETSLPKRDGRSIGEWFQDLSCPVLVYSGYQKA
;
A
#
# COMPACT_ATOMS: atom_id res chain seq x y z
N MET A 1 -1.01 19.07 16.65
CA MET A 1 -0.17 20.19 16.16
C MET A 1 -0.11 20.33 14.62
N GLY A 2 -0.60 19.39 13.80
CA GLY A 2 -0.28 19.35 12.35
C GLY A 2 -1.21 20.05 11.33
N LYS A 3 -2.40 20.56 11.70
CA LYS A 3 -3.36 21.09 10.70
C LYS A 3 -2.94 22.43 10.08
N ILE A 4 -2.43 23.35 10.91
CA ILE A 4 -2.00 24.69 10.46
C ILE A 4 -0.74 24.62 9.59
N GLN A 5 0.23 23.78 9.97
CA GLN A 5 1.46 23.59 9.18
C GLN A 5 1.18 22.97 7.81
N ASN A 6 0.24 22.02 7.72
CA ASN A 6 -0.17 21.47 6.43
C ASN A 6 -0.89 22.51 5.56
N PHE A 7 -1.76 23.34 6.16
CA PHE A 7 -2.46 24.40 5.43
C PHE A 7 -1.51 25.47 4.87
N LEU A 8 -0.49 25.86 5.64
CA LEU A 8 0.51 26.83 5.16
C LEU A 8 1.31 26.28 3.97
N LYS A 9 1.73 25.01 4.04
CA LYS A 9 2.42 24.34 2.92
C LYS A 9 1.53 24.21 1.68
N GLU A 10 0.22 24.00 1.87
CA GLU A 10 -0.77 23.95 0.78
C GLU A 10 -0.92 25.31 0.09
N LEU A 11 -0.97 26.39 0.87
CA LEU A 11 -1.06 27.76 0.35
C LEU A 11 0.22 28.16 -0.40
N GLU A 12 1.40 27.88 0.14
CA GLU A 12 2.70 28.13 -0.51
C GLU A 12 2.80 27.45 -1.89
N LYS A 13 2.41 26.17 -1.96
CA LYS A 13 2.43 25.42 -3.23
C LYS A 13 1.40 25.95 -4.23
N THR A 14 0.23 26.37 -3.76
CA THR A 14 -0.80 26.96 -4.64
C THR A 14 -0.31 28.28 -5.24
N MET A 15 0.38 29.11 -4.45
CA MET A 15 1.00 30.35 -4.94
C MET A 15 2.13 30.06 -5.94
N ALA A 16 2.98 29.08 -5.67
CA ALA A 16 4.01 28.65 -6.62
C ALA A 16 3.40 28.17 -7.95
N ALA A 17 2.36 27.34 -7.90
CA ALA A 17 1.65 26.89 -9.10
C ALA A 17 1.02 28.05 -9.88
N ALA A 18 0.44 29.05 -9.19
CA ALA A 18 -0.09 30.25 -9.82
C ALA A 18 1.01 31.05 -10.53
N ALA A 19 2.17 31.25 -9.90
CA ALA A 19 3.30 31.95 -10.51
C ALA A 19 3.83 31.24 -11.77
N PHE A 20 3.95 29.90 -11.74
CA PHE A 20 4.29 29.12 -12.94
C PHE A 20 3.24 29.26 -14.04
N ALA A 21 1.95 29.25 -13.68
CA ALA A 21 0.88 29.45 -14.65
C ALA A 21 0.92 30.85 -15.28
N GLU A 22 1.17 31.90 -14.49
CA GLU A 22 1.32 33.28 -14.96
C GLU A 22 2.53 33.47 -15.89
N ALA A 23 3.62 32.72 -15.64
CA ALA A 23 4.79 32.68 -16.51
C ALA A 23 4.60 31.85 -17.80
N GLY A 24 3.41 31.26 -18.00
CA GLY A 24 3.09 30.41 -19.16
C GLY A 24 3.53 28.95 -19.02
N GLU A 25 4.11 28.57 -17.88
CA GLU A 25 4.53 27.19 -17.55
C GLU A 25 3.35 26.36 -17.01
N HIS A 26 2.31 26.19 -17.84
CA HIS A 26 1.07 25.54 -17.42
C HIS A 26 1.25 24.06 -17.03
N GLU A 27 2.22 23.36 -17.63
CA GLU A 27 2.53 21.96 -17.29
C GLU A 27 3.15 21.84 -15.90
N THR A 28 4.16 22.65 -15.60
CA THR A 28 4.78 22.76 -14.27
C THR A 28 3.74 23.10 -13.21
N ALA A 29 2.88 24.10 -13.49
CA ALA A 29 1.79 24.49 -12.58
C ALA A 29 0.82 23.33 -12.29
N ARG A 30 0.42 22.56 -13.32
CA ARG A 30 -0.46 21.39 -13.16
C ARG A 30 0.20 20.28 -12.36
N GLN A 31 1.47 20.00 -12.62
CA GLN A 31 2.20 18.95 -11.93
C GLN A 31 2.35 19.27 -10.43
N LEU A 32 2.66 20.52 -10.10
CA LEU A 32 2.78 21.00 -8.72
C LEU A 32 1.47 20.87 -7.92
N LEU A 33 0.33 21.09 -8.58
CA LEU A 33 -1.00 20.87 -7.99
C LEU A 33 -1.36 19.38 -7.87
N GLN A 34 -0.99 18.55 -8.86
CA GLN A 34 -1.23 17.10 -8.82
C GLN A 34 -0.47 16.44 -7.68
N ASP A 35 0.83 16.71 -7.57
CA ASP A 35 1.70 16.17 -6.52
C ASP A 35 1.13 16.44 -5.12
N PHE A 36 0.50 17.60 -4.92
CA PHE A 36 -0.19 17.92 -3.66
C PHE A 36 -1.50 17.16 -3.48
N LYS A 37 -2.34 17.09 -4.52
CA LYS A 37 -3.64 16.40 -4.48
C LYS A 37 -3.49 14.90 -4.17
N THR A 38 -2.36 14.30 -4.51
CA THR A 38 -2.07 12.89 -4.28
C THR A 38 -1.11 12.64 -3.12
N ALA A 39 -0.43 13.66 -2.57
CA ALA A 39 0.55 13.51 -1.48
C ALA A 39 0.03 12.78 -0.24
N HIS A 40 -1.27 12.91 0.05
CA HIS A 40 -1.92 12.24 1.19
C HIS A 40 -2.51 10.88 0.82
N LYS A 41 -2.52 10.53 -0.46
CA LYS A 41 -3.05 9.27 -0.95
C LYS A 41 -1.95 8.21 -1.01
N LYS A 42 -2.35 6.95 -0.94
CA LYS A 42 -1.42 5.82 -0.89
C LYS A 42 -1.73 4.75 -1.92
N VAL A 43 -0.68 4.15 -2.46
CA VAL A 43 -0.74 2.83 -3.09
C VAL A 43 -0.71 1.81 -1.97
N LEU A 44 -1.64 0.85 -1.99
CA LEU A 44 -1.68 -0.24 -1.03
C LEU A 44 -1.08 -1.49 -1.67
N LEU A 45 0.00 -2.03 -1.11
CA LEU A 45 0.55 -3.33 -1.51
C LEU A 45 0.04 -4.42 -0.57
N GLY A 46 -0.87 -5.27 -1.06
CA GLY A 46 -1.39 -6.44 -0.37
C GLY A 46 -0.59 -7.70 -0.69
N THR A 47 -0.12 -8.40 0.34
CA THR A 47 0.59 -9.69 0.21
C THR A 47 0.28 -10.60 1.38
N ASP A 48 0.27 -11.91 1.14
CA ASP A 48 0.21 -13.00 2.13
C ASP A 48 1.48 -13.89 2.10
N HIS A 49 2.45 -13.54 1.24
CA HIS A 49 3.77 -14.16 1.26
C HIS A 49 4.46 -13.89 2.59
N LEU A 50 4.96 -14.95 3.24
CA LEU A 50 5.67 -14.88 4.53
C LEU A 50 6.75 -13.78 4.57
N GLU A 51 7.39 -13.53 3.43
CA GLU A 51 8.27 -12.39 3.22
C GLU A 51 7.83 -11.62 1.96
N PRO A 52 7.61 -10.29 2.05
CA PRO A 52 7.31 -9.49 0.86
C PRO A 52 8.49 -9.45 -0.12
N ASP A 53 8.25 -9.81 -1.39
CA ASP A 53 9.30 -9.75 -2.42
C ASP A 53 9.73 -8.30 -2.71
N LEU A 54 11.03 -8.02 -2.63
CA LEU A 54 11.59 -6.72 -2.95
C LEU A 54 11.25 -6.26 -4.37
N LYS A 55 11.05 -7.17 -5.32
CA LYS A 55 10.65 -6.81 -6.69
C LYS A 55 9.28 -6.15 -6.73
N ILE A 56 8.31 -6.69 -5.99
CA ILE A 56 6.98 -6.08 -5.95
C ILE A 56 6.97 -4.80 -5.14
N VAL A 57 7.75 -4.74 -4.06
CA VAL A 57 7.93 -3.49 -3.31
C VAL A 57 8.49 -2.40 -4.21
N ASN A 58 9.55 -2.69 -4.98
CA ASN A 58 10.13 -1.74 -5.93
C ASN A 58 9.15 -1.37 -7.05
N TYR A 59 8.37 -2.32 -7.55
CA TYR A 59 7.30 -2.04 -8.51
C TYR A 59 6.28 -1.04 -7.93
N ALA A 60 5.83 -1.26 -6.70
CA ALA A 60 4.88 -0.39 -6.03
C ALA A 60 5.48 0.99 -5.70
N LEU A 61 6.76 1.07 -5.33
CA LEU A 61 7.49 2.33 -5.15
C LEU A 61 7.56 3.14 -6.45
N ASN A 62 7.95 2.52 -7.57
CA ASN A 62 7.98 3.17 -8.87
C ASN A 62 6.58 3.65 -9.29
N LEU A 63 5.54 2.91 -8.91
CA LEU A 63 4.16 3.34 -9.12
C LEU A 63 3.83 4.57 -8.27
N CYS A 64 4.23 4.59 -6.99
CA CYS A 64 4.07 5.75 -6.11
C CYS A 64 4.74 7.02 -6.65
N GLU A 65 5.98 6.90 -7.13
CA GLU A 65 6.73 8.03 -7.73
C GLU A 65 5.99 8.63 -8.92
N ARG A 66 5.41 7.78 -9.78
CA ARG A 66 4.64 8.22 -10.95
C ARG A 66 3.29 8.82 -10.59
N MET A 67 2.69 8.35 -9.50
CA MET A 67 1.35 8.75 -9.06
C MET A 67 1.39 9.91 -8.05
N GLY A 68 2.57 10.32 -7.59
CA GLY A 68 2.75 11.38 -6.59
C GLY A 68 2.17 11.03 -5.22
N GLY A 69 2.24 9.76 -4.81
CA GLY A 69 1.64 9.24 -3.57
C GLY A 69 2.61 8.45 -2.70
N GLY A 70 2.16 8.03 -1.52
CA GLY A 70 2.95 7.17 -0.60
C GLY A 70 2.69 5.67 -0.82
N LEU A 71 3.59 4.82 -0.33
CA LEU A 71 3.38 3.37 -0.28
C LEU A 71 2.97 2.91 1.13
N GLU A 72 1.94 2.09 1.22
CA GLU A 72 1.59 1.32 2.41
C GLU A 72 1.58 -0.18 2.07
N ILE A 73 2.33 -0.97 2.83
CA ILE A 73 2.37 -2.42 2.68
C ILE A 73 1.47 -3.03 3.74
N PHE A 74 0.47 -3.78 3.25
CA PHE A 74 -0.50 -4.52 4.04
C PHE A 74 -0.22 -6.01 3.89
N HIS A 75 0.46 -6.57 4.88
CA HIS A 75 0.91 -7.96 4.85
C HIS A 75 0.04 -8.81 5.78
N VAL A 76 -0.71 -9.75 5.20
CA VAL A 76 -1.54 -10.69 5.95
C VAL A 76 -0.70 -11.89 6.34
N VAL A 77 -0.48 -12.07 7.64
CA VAL A 77 0.31 -13.15 8.21
C VAL A 77 -0.62 -14.17 8.85
N PRO A 78 -0.50 -15.47 8.53
CA PRO A 78 -1.35 -16.48 9.16
C PRO A 78 -1.13 -16.55 10.68
N PRO A 79 -2.16 -16.85 11.49
CA PRO A 79 -2.05 -16.85 12.94
C PRO A 79 -1.03 -17.85 13.49
N THR A 80 -0.72 -18.91 12.74
CA THR A 80 0.32 -19.91 13.06
C THR A 80 1.71 -19.28 13.19
N PHE A 81 1.99 -18.21 12.45
CA PHE A 81 3.24 -17.44 12.54
C PHE A 81 3.14 -16.32 13.58
N CYS A 82 1.93 -15.89 13.92
CA CYS A 82 1.67 -14.89 14.95
C CYS A 82 1.57 -15.47 16.37
N ALA A 83 1.50 -16.79 16.55
CA ALA A 83 1.32 -17.42 17.84
C ALA A 83 2.63 -18.01 18.40
N ARG A 84 3.38 -17.21 19.17
CA ARG A 84 4.15 -17.71 20.32
C ARG A 84 3.56 -17.14 21.60
N LYS A 85 3.21 -18.04 22.53
CA LYS A 85 2.52 -17.77 23.80
C LYS A 85 3.31 -16.75 24.64
N ASN A 86 2.61 -15.73 25.13
CA ASN A 86 2.97 -14.83 26.23
C ASN A 86 3.94 -13.66 25.97
N LYS A 87 3.68 -12.80 24.98
CA LYS A 87 4.17 -11.41 25.03
C LYS A 87 3.21 -10.46 24.32
N THR A 88 3.12 -9.24 24.84
CA THR A 88 2.38 -8.07 24.34
C THR A 88 2.82 -7.56 22.96
N VAL A 89 3.68 -8.31 22.26
CA VAL A 89 4.36 -7.95 21.02
C VAL A 89 4.25 -9.16 20.10
N SER A 90 3.80 -8.97 18.86
CA SER A 90 3.65 -10.08 17.91
C SER A 90 5.01 -10.76 17.68
N PRO A 91 5.08 -12.09 17.48
CA PRO A 91 6.34 -12.79 17.25
C PRO A 91 7.16 -12.20 16.10
N LEU A 92 6.47 -11.64 15.11
CA LEU A 92 7.03 -10.96 13.96
C LEU A 92 7.78 -9.67 14.36
N GLU A 93 7.21 -8.83 15.25
CA GLU A 93 7.87 -7.62 15.75
C GLU A 93 9.09 -7.91 16.63
N SER A 94 9.19 -9.11 17.19
CA SER A 94 10.34 -9.54 17.98
C SER A 94 11.48 -10.17 17.17
N ASP A 95 11.28 -10.40 15.87
CA ASP A 95 12.29 -10.97 14.97
C ASP A 95 13.27 -9.88 14.50
N PRO A 96 14.60 -10.04 14.72
CA PRO A 96 15.60 -9.08 14.26
C PRO A 96 15.61 -8.90 12.74
N ALA A 97 15.28 -9.93 11.96
CA ALA A 97 15.16 -9.82 10.50
C ALA A 97 13.98 -8.94 10.11
N PHE A 98 12.85 -9.08 10.81
CA PHE A 98 11.68 -8.22 10.61
C PHE A 98 11.97 -6.77 11.01
N ALA A 99 12.65 -6.54 12.13
CA ALA A 99 13.03 -5.19 12.56
C ALA A 99 13.93 -4.51 11.51
N ALA A 100 14.95 -5.21 11.00
CA ALA A 100 15.82 -4.70 9.94
C ALA A 100 15.05 -4.44 8.63
N PHE A 101 14.11 -5.32 8.28
CA PHE A 101 13.25 -5.12 7.11
C PHE A 101 12.35 -3.89 7.29
N ASN A 102 11.72 -3.74 8.46
CA ASN A 102 10.85 -2.60 8.76
C ASN A 102 11.62 -1.28 8.79
N GLU A 103 12.84 -1.27 9.34
CA GLU A 103 13.73 -0.10 9.30
C GLU A 103 14.10 0.25 7.85
N LYS A 104 14.43 -0.74 7.02
CA LYS A 104 14.66 -0.56 5.59
C LYS A 104 13.43 0.05 4.90
N MET A 105 12.22 -0.47 5.15
CA MET A 105 10.98 0.08 4.61
C MET A 105 10.74 1.52 5.08
N ALA A 106 10.97 1.82 6.36
CA ALA A 106 10.84 3.16 6.91
C ALA A 106 11.82 4.15 6.26
N SER A 107 13.07 3.75 5.99
CA SER A 107 14.05 4.58 5.27
C SER A 107 13.64 4.88 3.82
N LEU A 108 12.78 4.05 3.23
CA LEU A 108 12.18 4.27 1.91
C LEU A 108 10.85 5.06 2.00
N GLY A 109 10.46 5.53 3.19
CA GLY A 109 9.20 6.23 3.41
C GLY A 109 7.96 5.32 3.32
N VAL A 110 8.15 4.00 3.42
CA VAL A 110 7.09 3.01 3.29
C VAL A 110 6.50 2.72 4.67
N ALA A 111 5.18 2.86 4.79
CA ALA A 111 4.46 2.39 5.97
C ALA A 111 4.23 0.88 5.85
N TYR A 112 4.81 0.09 6.74
CA TYR A 112 4.63 -1.36 6.75
C TYR A 112 3.90 -1.80 8.02
N GLN A 113 2.75 -2.46 7.83
CA GLN A 113 1.93 -2.98 8.94
C GLN A 113 1.51 -4.43 8.65
N PRO A 114 2.08 -5.41 9.36
CA PRO A 114 1.60 -6.78 9.29
C PRO A 114 0.27 -6.92 10.05
N VAL A 115 -0.65 -7.71 9.49
CA VAL A 115 -1.94 -8.04 10.09
C VAL A 115 -2.02 -9.55 10.25
N CYS A 116 -2.19 -9.99 11.50
CA CYS A 116 -2.40 -11.40 11.80
C CYS A 116 -3.87 -11.76 11.58
N SER A 117 -4.17 -12.60 10.58
CA SER A 117 -5.54 -12.96 10.25
C SER A 117 -5.66 -14.34 9.62
N ASP A 118 -6.76 -15.04 9.93
CA ASP A 118 -7.20 -16.28 9.28
C ASP A 118 -8.22 -16.03 8.15
N ARG A 119 -8.62 -14.77 7.91
CA ARG A 119 -9.71 -14.40 6.98
C ARG A 119 -9.29 -14.32 5.51
N GLY A 120 -8.00 -14.50 5.21
CA GLY A 120 -7.40 -14.46 3.87
C GLY A 120 -7.14 -13.03 3.37
N LEU A 121 -6.19 -12.89 2.42
CA LEU A 121 -5.68 -11.61 1.93
C LEU A 121 -6.77 -10.68 1.39
N VAL A 122 -7.61 -11.22 0.50
CA VAL A 122 -8.62 -10.44 -0.23
C VAL A 122 -9.61 -9.78 0.75
N ARG A 123 -10.08 -10.53 1.75
CA ARG A 123 -11.08 -10.02 2.69
C ARG A 123 -10.52 -8.91 3.56
N GLU A 124 -9.30 -9.08 4.06
CA GLU A 124 -8.63 -8.04 4.85
C GLU A 124 -8.39 -6.76 4.04
N ILE A 125 -8.01 -6.89 2.76
CA ILE A 125 -7.86 -5.73 1.87
C ILE A 125 -9.21 -5.02 1.69
N LEU A 126 -10.30 -5.76 1.44
CA LEU A 126 -11.63 -5.17 1.25
C LEU A 126 -12.07 -4.39 2.49
N ASP A 127 -11.95 -4.98 3.68
CA ASP A 127 -12.30 -4.33 4.94
C ASP A 127 -11.43 -3.08 5.17
N TYR A 128 -10.13 -3.20 4.93
CA TYR A 128 -9.17 -2.11 5.10
C TYR A 128 -9.42 -0.94 4.14
N VAL A 129 -9.70 -1.21 2.86
CA VAL A 129 -9.96 -0.17 1.86
C VAL A 129 -11.34 0.45 2.06
N ALA A 130 -12.34 -0.31 2.49
CA ALA A 130 -13.67 0.22 2.81
C ALA A 130 -13.61 1.30 3.90
N GLU A 131 -12.71 1.15 4.87
CA GLU A 131 -12.51 2.13 5.95
C GLU A 131 -11.64 3.33 5.54
N ARG A 132 -10.84 3.22 4.46
CA ARG A 132 -9.85 4.24 4.07
C ARG A 132 -10.12 4.84 2.68
N ARG A 133 -10.62 6.08 2.66
CA ARG A 133 -10.88 6.85 1.42
C ARG A 133 -9.64 7.41 0.68
N GLN A 134 -8.44 7.09 1.13
CA GLN A 134 -7.19 7.67 0.61
C GLN A 134 -6.34 6.67 -0.18
N VAL A 135 -6.89 5.51 -0.55
CA VAL A 135 -6.18 4.52 -1.39
C VAL A 135 -6.37 4.86 -2.87
N MET A 136 -5.26 5.06 -3.59
CA MET A 136 -5.27 5.37 -5.03
C MET A 136 -5.49 4.12 -5.87
N CYS A 137 -4.82 3.04 -5.51
CA CYS A 137 -4.90 1.74 -6.14
C CYS A 137 -4.38 0.68 -5.17
N VAL A 138 -4.79 -0.57 -5.42
CA VAL A 138 -4.29 -1.73 -4.69
C VAL A 138 -3.42 -2.55 -5.63
N VAL A 139 -2.20 -2.87 -5.21
CA VAL A 139 -1.33 -3.86 -5.86
C VAL A 139 -1.42 -5.14 -5.04
N VAL A 140 -1.75 -6.27 -5.65
CA VAL A 140 -1.90 -7.56 -4.95
C VAL A 140 -0.90 -8.56 -5.49
N SER A 141 -0.16 -9.21 -4.59
CA SER A 141 0.64 -10.40 -4.89
C SER A 141 0.20 -11.52 -3.98
N PRO A 142 -0.76 -12.34 -4.43
CA PRO A 142 -1.17 -13.52 -3.69
C PRO A 142 -0.10 -14.60 -3.82
N SER A 143 0.14 -15.30 -2.72
CA SER A 143 0.88 -16.54 -2.69
C SER A 143 0.09 -17.61 -3.44
N HIS A 144 0.74 -18.33 -4.35
CA HIS A 144 0.13 -19.46 -5.06
C HIS A 144 -0.41 -20.56 -4.10
N ALA A 145 0.03 -20.57 -2.85
CA ALA A 145 -0.50 -21.46 -1.81
C ALA A 145 -1.97 -21.16 -1.43
N ASP A 146 -2.47 -19.97 -1.79
CA ASP A 146 -3.75 -19.43 -1.34
C ASP A 146 -4.88 -19.50 -2.38
N GLU A 147 -4.70 -20.23 -3.49
CA GLU A 147 -5.85 -20.64 -4.33
C GLU A 147 -6.90 -21.42 -3.51
N THR A 148 -6.48 -22.02 -2.39
CA THR A 148 -7.38 -22.71 -1.45
C THR A 148 -7.97 -21.84 -0.32
N SER A 149 -7.45 -20.64 -0.06
CA SER A 149 -7.97 -19.73 0.99
C SER A 149 -8.88 -18.63 0.44
N LEU A 150 -8.81 -18.36 -0.87
CA LEU A 150 -9.89 -17.67 -1.57
C LEU A 150 -11.17 -18.42 -1.23
N PRO A 151 -12.21 -17.76 -0.70
CA PRO A 151 -13.39 -18.46 -0.22
C PRO A 151 -13.91 -19.38 -1.32
N LYS A 152 -13.79 -20.70 -1.12
CA LYS A 152 -14.31 -21.77 -2.00
C LYS A 152 -15.83 -21.69 -2.21
N ARG A 153 -16.48 -20.65 -1.69
CA ARG A 153 -17.91 -20.49 -1.61
C ARG A 153 -18.54 -19.95 -2.90
N ASP A 154 -17.78 -19.32 -3.81
CA ASP A 154 -18.38 -18.60 -4.95
C ASP A 154 -17.74 -18.79 -6.34
N GLY A 155 -16.63 -19.52 -6.50
CA GLY A 155 -16.02 -19.72 -7.82
C GLY A 155 -15.53 -18.43 -8.52
N ARG A 156 -15.51 -17.30 -7.80
CA ARG A 156 -15.11 -15.98 -8.29
C ARG A 156 -13.59 -15.85 -8.39
N SER A 157 -13.11 -15.45 -9.56
CA SER A 157 -11.74 -15.07 -9.85
C SER A 157 -11.31 -13.86 -9.01
N ILE A 158 -10.01 -13.71 -8.73
CA ILE A 158 -9.44 -12.55 -8.00
C ILE A 158 -9.98 -11.21 -8.51
N GLY A 159 -10.16 -11.06 -9.82
CA GLY A 159 -10.73 -9.84 -10.41
C GLY A 159 -12.17 -9.55 -10.00
N GLU A 160 -13.00 -10.58 -9.79
CA GLU A 160 -14.40 -10.44 -9.38
C GLU A 160 -14.55 -10.03 -7.90
N TRP A 161 -13.58 -10.35 -7.06
CA TRP A 161 -13.57 -9.91 -5.65
C TRP A 161 -13.28 -8.42 -5.49
N PHE A 162 -12.57 -7.84 -6.46
CA PHE A 162 -12.16 -6.45 -6.42
C PHE A 162 -13.09 -5.50 -7.20
N GLN A 163 -14.18 -6.01 -7.78
CA GLN A 163 -15.19 -5.18 -8.46
C GLN A 163 -15.89 -4.20 -7.52
N ASP A 164 -15.95 -4.54 -6.22
CA ASP A 164 -16.59 -3.71 -5.20
C ASP A 164 -15.69 -2.55 -4.72
N LEU A 165 -14.41 -2.53 -5.11
CA LEU A 165 -13.50 -1.45 -4.75
C LEU A 165 -13.67 -0.23 -5.66
N SER A 166 -13.74 0.95 -5.06
CA SER A 166 -13.79 2.22 -5.78
C SER A 166 -12.44 2.65 -6.38
N CYS A 167 -11.41 1.81 -6.26
CA CYS A 167 -10.05 2.08 -6.73
C CYS A 167 -9.56 0.93 -7.62
N PRO A 168 -8.69 1.22 -8.61
CA PRO A 168 -8.14 0.20 -9.49
C PRO A 168 -7.29 -0.81 -8.71
N VAL A 169 -7.38 -2.07 -9.13
CA VAL A 169 -6.58 -3.17 -8.59
C VAL A 169 -5.63 -3.70 -9.66
N LEU A 170 -4.37 -3.84 -9.28
CA LEU A 170 -3.28 -4.35 -10.09
C LEU A 170 -2.86 -5.69 -9.49
N VAL A 171 -2.98 -6.76 -10.28
CA VAL A 171 -2.50 -8.08 -9.86
C VAL A 171 -1.08 -8.25 -10.38
N TYR A 172 -0.12 -8.42 -9.48
CA TYR A 172 1.27 -8.68 -9.82
C TYR A 172 1.52 -10.18 -9.81
N SER A 173 1.59 -10.80 -10.99
CA SER A 173 2.08 -12.16 -11.12
C SER A 173 3.59 -12.13 -11.27
N GLY A 174 4.32 -12.38 -10.18
CA GLY A 174 5.76 -12.61 -10.24
C GLY A 174 6.05 -13.81 -11.14
N TYR A 175 6.86 -13.60 -12.17
CA TYR A 175 7.26 -14.63 -13.13
C TYR A 175 7.74 -15.91 -12.42
N GLN A 176 7.08 -17.04 -12.66
CA GLN A 176 7.53 -18.34 -12.14
C GLN A 176 8.84 -18.74 -12.82
N LYS A 177 9.82 -19.16 -12.02
CA LYS A 177 11.02 -19.80 -12.53
C LYS A 177 10.60 -21.16 -13.06
N ALA A 178 10.70 -21.34 -14.39
CA ALA A 178 10.68 -22.65 -15.03
C ALA A 178 11.84 -23.53 -14.52
#